data_AF-A0A916R9B3-F1
#
_entry.id   AF-A0A916R9B3-F1
#
_cell.length_a   1.000
_cell.length_b   1.000
_cell.length_c   1.000
_cell.angle_alpha   90.00
_cell.angle_beta   90.00
_cell.angle_gamma   90.00
#
_symmetry.space_group_name_H-M   'P 1'
#
loop_
_entity.id
_entity.type
_entity.pdbx_description
1 polymer ?
#
loop_
_entity_poly.entity_id
_entity_poly.type
_entity_poly.pdbx_seq_one_letter_code
_entity_poly.pdbx_strand_id
1 'polypeptide(L)'
;MMIRSSAILKHARGQNCTLRLPGTCNGNPETVVFCHLNGGAAGKGMGVKAHDSLGFFGCSDCHRAYDQQRGRADLALEVLDAVCETHVLLVRAGLISVREDKPKAPSERPVKPRKPKGERTPIHSRTDWPTGRKIQSRNNLRRKEKV
;
A
#
# COMPACT_ATOMS: atom_id res chain seq x y z
N MET A 1 -9.62 0.54 21.67
CA MET A 1 -8.35 -0.05 22.17
C MET A 1 -7.21 0.46 21.30
N MET A 2 -6.08 0.88 21.89
CA MET A 2 -4.97 1.50 21.16
C MET A 2 -3.77 0.58 21.08
N ILE A 3 -3.39 0.15 19.87
CA ILE A 3 -2.22 -0.71 19.64
C ILE A 3 -0.94 0.07 19.96
N ARG A 4 -0.15 -0.40 20.95
CA ARG A 4 1.15 0.16 21.36
C ARG A 4 2.25 -0.89 21.21
N SER A 5 3.41 -0.52 20.68
CA SER A 5 4.56 -1.41 20.53
C SER A 5 5.87 -0.63 20.52
N SER A 6 6.60 -0.67 21.64
CA SER A 6 7.92 -0.04 21.73
C SER A 6 8.96 -0.73 20.82
N ALA A 7 8.75 -2.00 20.47
CA ALA A 7 9.60 -2.73 19.55
C ALA A 7 9.53 -2.15 18.13
N ILE A 8 8.32 -1.87 17.63
CA ILE A 8 8.13 -1.21 16.32
C ILE A 8 8.78 0.17 16.30
N LEU A 9 8.55 0.97 17.36
CA LEU A 9 9.11 2.32 17.44
C LEU A 9 10.65 2.32 17.45
N LYS A 10 11.27 1.38 18.18
CA LYS A 10 12.73 1.24 18.25
C LYS A 10 13.31 0.69 16.95
N HIS A 11 12.58 -0.15 16.23
CA HIS A 11 13.06 -0.76 14.99
C HIS A 11 13.33 0.25 13.88
N ALA A 12 12.73 1.45 13.93
CA ALA A 12 12.99 2.51 12.97
C ALA A 12 14.42 3.06 13.01
N ARG A 13 15.10 2.98 14.17
CA ARG A 13 16.46 3.54 14.32
C ARG A 13 17.45 2.77 13.45
N GLY A 14 18.21 3.49 12.63
CA GLY A 14 19.19 2.90 11.71
C GLY A 14 18.56 2.26 10.45
N GLN A 15 17.24 2.39 10.27
CA GLN A 15 16.58 1.98 9.02
C GLN A 15 16.73 3.07 7.96
N ASN A 16 16.49 2.70 6.70
CA ASN A 16 16.34 3.67 5.64
C ASN A 16 15.00 4.41 5.75
N CYS A 17 14.98 5.69 5.40
CA CYS A 17 13.74 6.43 5.20
C CYS A 17 12.92 5.73 4.10
N THR A 18 11.64 5.45 4.38
CA THR A 18 10.72 4.86 3.41
C THR A 18 9.96 5.93 2.63
N LEU A 19 9.81 7.13 3.19
CA LEU A 19 9.08 8.23 2.55
C LEU A 19 9.86 8.93 1.41
N ARG A 20 11.18 9.10 1.56
CA ARG A 20 12.12 9.55 0.50
C ARG A 20 11.63 10.68 -0.41
N LEU A 21 11.03 11.73 0.17
CA LEU A 21 10.54 12.88 -0.59
C LEU A 21 11.67 13.55 -1.40
N PRO A 22 11.52 13.70 -2.73
CA PRO A 22 12.52 14.38 -3.56
C PRO A 22 12.81 15.80 -3.07
N GLY A 23 14.09 16.17 -3.00
CA GLY A 23 14.54 17.49 -2.53
C GLY A 23 14.36 17.75 -1.04
N THR A 24 13.74 16.84 -0.27
CA THR A 24 13.52 16.98 1.17
C THR A 24 14.24 15.90 1.98
N CYS A 25 14.31 14.68 1.47
CA CYS A 25 14.91 13.56 2.20
C CYS A 25 16.41 13.78 2.40
N ASN A 26 16.88 13.71 3.65
CA ASN A 26 18.31 13.79 3.97
C ASN A 26 19.07 12.47 3.80
N GLY A 27 18.36 11.35 3.63
CA GLY A 27 18.96 10.03 3.45
C GLY A 27 19.76 9.49 4.63
N ASN A 28 19.72 10.12 5.81
CA ASN A 28 20.53 9.72 6.97
C ASN A 28 19.75 8.75 7.89
N PRO A 29 20.13 7.45 7.97
CA PRO A 29 19.48 6.44 8.82
C PRO A 29 19.51 6.75 10.32
N GLU A 30 20.48 7.54 10.80
CA GLU A 30 20.59 7.89 12.21
C GLU A 30 19.46 8.81 12.69
N THR A 31 18.86 9.55 11.74
CA THR A 31 17.74 10.45 12.02
C THR A 31 16.37 9.79 11.87
N VAL A 32 16.34 8.51 11.46
CA VAL A 32 15.10 7.83 11.12
C VAL A 32 14.33 7.43 12.38
N VAL A 33 13.06 7.82 12.39
CA VAL A 33 12.10 7.52 13.46
C VAL A 33 10.82 6.93 12.88
N PHE A 34 10.03 6.31 13.74
CA PHE A 34 8.69 5.88 13.37
C PHE A 34 7.72 7.07 13.39
N CYS A 35 7.28 7.50 12.21
CA CYS A 35 6.36 8.61 12.01
C CYS A 35 4.91 8.09 12.00
N HIS A 36 4.13 8.44 13.04
CA HIS A 36 2.70 8.09 13.12
C HIS A 36 1.88 8.81 12.05
N LEU A 37 0.90 8.11 11.48
CA LEU A 37 -0.07 8.75 10.57
C LEU A 37 -0.93 9.81 11.29
N ASN A 38 -1.29 10.86 10.55
CA ASN A 38 -2.08 11.99 11.06
C ASN A 38 -3.60 11.83 10.86
N GLY A 39 -4.07 10.75 10.21
CA GLY A 39 -5.49 10.51 9.92
C GLY A 39 -6.26 9.90 11.09
N GLY A 40 -7.53 10.32 11.28
CA GLY A 40 -8.40 9.78 12.33
C GLY A 40 -8.65 8.27 12.21
N ALA A 41 -8.70 7.73 10.98
CA ALA A 41 -8.80 6.29 10.74
C ALA A 41 -7.58 5.50 11.27
N ALA A 42 -6.43 6.16 11.45
CA ALA A 42 -5.25 5.54 12.07
C ALA A 42 -5.27 5.60 13.61
N GLY A 43 -6.34 6.12 14.21
CA GLY A 43 -6.47 6.30 15.67
C GLY A 43 -5.85 7.61 16.17
N LYS A 44 -5.49 8.54 15.28
CA LYS A 44 -5.00 9.88 15.67
C LYS A 44 -6.15 10.67 16.31
N GLY A 45 -5.88 11.31 17.45
CA GLY A 45 -6.81 12.22 18.13
C GLY A 45 -6.11 13.44 18.72
N MET A 46 -6.85 14.32 19.38
CA MET A 46 -6.26 15.44 20.13
C MET A 46 -5.43 14.89 21.29
N GLY A 47 -4.14 15.23 21.35
CA GLY A 47 -3.21 14.69 22.36
C GLY A 47 -2.85 13.21 22.21
N VAL A 48 -3.40 12.51 21.22
CA VAL A 48 -3.25 11.05 21.05
C VAL A 48 -2.54 10.75 19.73
N LYS A 49 -1.48 9.92 19.74
CA LYS A 49 -0.77 9.46 18.53
C LYS A 49 -1.60 8.38 17.80
N ALA A 50 -1.32 8.11 16.52
CA ALA A 50 -1.96 6.96 15.84
C ALA A 50 -1.47 5.62 16.41
N HIS A 51 -2.10 4.51 16.03
CA HIS A 51 -1.66 3.14 16.35
C HIS A 51 -0.18 2.94 16.00
N ASP A 52 0.59 2.21 16.84
CA ASP A 52 2.02 1.99 16.57
C ASP A 52 2.26 1.05 15.39
N SER A 53 1.21 0.43 14.85
CA SER A 53 1.24 -0.31 13.58
C SER A 53 0.96 0.57 12.36
N LEU A 54 0.57 1.84 12.55
CA LEU A 54 0.10 2.75 11.49
C LEU A 54 0.99 3.98 11.39
N GLY A 55 2.07 3.82 10.64
CA GLY A 55 3.10 4.83 10.42
C GLY A 55 4.11 4.37 9.38
N PHE A 56 5.17 5.14 9.22
CA PHE A 56 6.26 4.86 8.30
C PHE A 56 7.62 5.25 8.91
N PHE A 57 8.72 4.76 8.33
CA PHE A 57 10.06 5.21 8.69
C PHE A 57 10.40 6.53 7.99
N GLY A 58 10.52 7.61 8.74
CA GLY A 58 10.85 8.92 8.22
C GLY A 58 12.16 9.45 8.81
N CYS A 59 13.07 9.93 7.96
CA CYS A 59 14.18 10.77 8.41
C CYS A 59 13.66 12.09 9.00
N SER A 60 14.50 12.82 9.74
CA SER A 60 14.09 14.08 10.40
C SER A 60 13.42 15.08 9.44
N ASP A 61 13.92 15.17 8.21
CA ASP A 61 13.51 16.19 7.25
C ASP A 61 12.18 15.82 6.59
N CYS A 62 12.04 14.56 6.16
CA CYS A 62 10.78 14.01 5.68
C CYS A 62 9.69 14.01 6.76
N HIS A 63 10.05 13.68 8.00
CA HIS A 63 9.14 13.72 9.14
C HIS A 63 8.62 15.13 9.37
N ARG A 64 9.51 16.13 9.40
CA ARG A 64 9.13 17.54 9.55
C ARG A 64 8.23 18.01 8.41
N ALA A 65 8.54 17.64 7.16
CA ALA A 65 7.72 17.98 6.01
C ALA A 65 6.32 17.36 6.11
N TYR A 66 6.22 16.09 6.50
CA TYR A 66 4.94 15.41 6.70
C TYR A 66 4.09 16.07 7.80
N ASP A 67 4.69 16.39 8.95
CA ASP A 67 3.98 16.98 10.09
C ASP A 67 3.45 18.38 9.78
N GLN A 68 4.15 19.15 8.94
CA GLN A 68 3.72 20.49 8.52
C GLN A 68 2.58 20.46 7.50
N GLN A 69 2.35 19.35 6.82
CA GLN A 69 1.34 19.23 5.76
C GLN A 69 -0.08 18.91 6.26
N ARG A 70 -0.47 19.43 7.43
CA ARG A 70 -1.85 19.29 7.92
C ARG A 70 -2.85 19.82 6.88
N GLY A 71 -3.52 18.90 6.17
CA GLY A 71 -4.61 19.18 5.23
C GLY A 71 -4.29 19.08 3.73
N ARG A 72 -3.10 18.67 3.30
CA ARG A 72 -2.78 18.56 1.86
C ARG A 72 -2.81 17.10 1.39
N ALA A 73 -3.63 16.83 0.36
CA ALA A 73 -3.71 15.54 -0.32
C ALA A 73 -2.44 15.22 -1.15
N ASP A 74 -1.54 16.20 -1.28
CA ASP A 74 -0.43 16.18 -2.24
C ASP A 74 0.65 15.13 -1.97
N LEU A 75 0.71 14.57 -0.74
CA LEU A 75 1.63 13.48 -0.40
C LEU A 75 0.91 12.15 -0.12
N ALA A 76 -0.37 12.03 -0.43
CA ALA A 76 -1.15 10.85 -0.03
C ALA A 76 -0.59 9.54 -0.60
N LEU A 77 -0.10 9.57 -1.85
CA LEU A 77 0.46 8.39 -2.51
C LEU A 77 1.86 8.06 -1.96
N GLU A 78 2.72 9.05 -1.81
CA GLU A 78 4.07 8.90 -1.27
C GLU A 78 4.03 8.37 0.17
N VAL A 79 3.10 8.87 0.98
CA VAL A 79 2.88 8.39 2.35
C VAL A 79 2.32 6.97 2.34
N LEU A 80 1.40 6.65 1.44
CA LEU A 80 0.87 5.28 1.33
C LEU A 80 1.98 4.30 0.94
N ASP A 81 2.81 4.64 -0.04
CA ASP A 81 3.95 3.82 -0.45
C ASP A 81 4.94 3.61 0.71
N ALA A 82 5.25 4.69 1.44
CA ALA A 82 6.11 4.62 2.63
C ALA A 82 5.55 3.71 3.72
N VAL A 83 4.24 3.77 3.96
CA VAL A 83 3.54 2.91 4.92
C VAL A 83 3.58 1.45 4.46
N CYS A 84 3.28 1.19 3.19
CA CYS A 84 3.32 -0.16 2.61
C CYS A 84 4.71 -0.79 2.76
N GLU A 85 5.77 -0.06 2.41
CA GLU A 85 7.14 -0.53 2.55
C GLU A 85 7.51 -0.78 4.01
N THR A 86 7.19 0.17 4.89
CA THR A 86 7.45 0.02 6.33
C THR A 86 6.72 -1.19 6.89
N HIS A 87 5.47 -1.43 6.48
CA HIS A 87 4.69 -2.57 6.91
C HIS A 87 5.34 -3.89 6.48
N VAL A 88 5.84 -3.98 5.24
CA VAL A 88 6.59 -5.15 4.77
C VAL A 88 7.88 -5.36 5.58
N LEU A 89 8.61 -4.30 5.90
CA LEU A 89 9.81 -4.37 6.74
C LEU A 89 9.48 -4.90 8.15
N LEU A 90 8.39 -4.42 8.75
CA LEU A 90 7.95 -4.88 10.07
C LEU A 90 7.49 -6.34 10.06
N VAL A 91 6.84 -6.80 8.99
CA VAL A 91 6.49 -8.22 8.82
C VAL A 91 7.75 -9.07 8.70
N ARG A 92 8.71 -8.67 7.87
CA ARG A 92 10.00 -9.37 7.72
C ARG A 92 10.82 -9.41 9.01
N ALA A 93 10.72 -8.37 9.83
CA ALA A 93 11.35 -8.30 11.14
C ALA A 93 10.61 -9.11 12.22
N GLY A 94 9.46 -9.72 11.89
CA GLY A 94 8.63 -10.47 12.85
C GLY A 94 7.91 -9.58 13.87
N LEU A 95 7.86 -8.26 13.64
CA LEU A 95 7.21 -7.30 14.52
C LEU A 95 5.71 -7.15 14.22
N ILE A 96 5.30 -7.48 12.99
CA ILE A 96 3.91 -7.67 12.61
C ILE A 96 3.75 -9.12 12.13
N SER A 97 2.88 -9.87 12.80
CA SER A 97 2.60 -11.25 12.41
C SER A 97 1.50 -11.28 11.35
N VAL A 98 1.78 -11.93 10.23
CA VAL A 98 0.79 -12.26 9.19
C VAL A 98 0.68 -13.77 9.12
N ARG A 99 -0.55 -14.28 8.95
CA ARG A 99 -0.75 -15.71 8.67
C ARG A 99 -0.29 -15.98 7.24
N GLU A 100 0.89 -16.57 7.11
CA GLU A 100 1.41 -16.98 5.80
C GLU A 100 0.77 -18.31 5.37
N ASP A 101 0.36 -18.36 4.11
CA ASP A 101 -0.02 -19.62 3.47
C ASP A 101 1.21 -20.47 3.21
N LYS A 102 1.05 -21.79 3.28
CA LYS A 102 2.15 -22.70 2.92
C LYS A 102 2.55 -22.42 1.47
N PRO A 103 3.85 -22.32 1.16
CA PRO A 103 4.29 -22.15 -0.22
C PRO A 103 3.75 -23.33 -1.04
N LYS A 104 2.94 -23.02 -2.06
CA LYS A 104 2.49 -24.02 -3.01
C LYS A 104 3.66 -24.33 -3.93
N ALA A 105 4.21 -25.54 -3.80
CA ALA A 105 5.25 -26.01 -4.71
C ALA A 105 4.77 -25.85 -6.17
N PRO A 106 5.64 -25.40 -7.09
CA PRO A 106 5.35 -25.43 -8.51
C PRO A 106 4.87 -26.84 -8.90
N SER A 107 3.90 -26.92 -9.80
CA SER A 107 3.47 -28.24 -10.27
C SER A 107 4.63 -28.89 -11.02
N GLU A 108 5.06 -30.07 -10.56
CA GLU A 108 6.01 -30.92 -11.29
C GLU A 108 5.44 -31.46 -12.60
N ARG A 109 4.12 -31.29 -12.81
CA ARG A 109 3.45 -31.76 -14.02
C ARG A 109 4.04 -31.02 -15.23
N PRO A 110 4.55 -31.75 -16.24
CA PRO A 110 5.13 -31.13 -17.41
C PRO A 110 4.09 -30.22 -18.09
N VAL A 111 4.49 -28.99 -18.38
CA VAL A 111 3.65 -28.07 -19.14
C VAL A 111 3.47 -28.66 -20.53
N LYS A 112 2.22 -28.91 -20.93
CA LYS A 112 1.95 -29.43 -22.28
C LYS A 112 2.56 -28.46 -23.31
N PRO A 113 3.33 -28.96 -24.30
CA PRO A 113 3.90 -28.10 -25.32
C PRO A 113 2.81 -27.30 -26.01
N ARG A 114 3.08 -26.03 -26.29
CA ARG A 114 2.13 -25.18 -27.01
C ARG A 114 1.85 -25.79 -28.38
N LYS A 115 0.58 -25.84 -28.78
CA LYS A 115 0.20 -26.25 -30.14
C LYS A 115 0.99 -25.43 -31.19
N PRO A 116 1.37 -26.02 -32.33
CA PRO A 116 1.97 -25.29 -33.45
C PRO A 116 1.06 -24.14 -33.90
N LYS A 117 1.64 -23.06 -34.45
CA LYS A 117 0.89 -21.82 -34.75
C LYS A 117 -0.36 -22.05 -35.62
N GLY A 118 -0.30 -22.98 -36.58
CA GLY A 118 -1.43 -23.33 -37.46
C GLY A 118 -2.56 -24.13 -36.81
N GLU A 119 -2.28 -24.82 -35.69
CA GLU A 119 -3.26 -25.62 -34.95
C GLU A 119 -3.79 -24.91 -33.69
N ARG A 120 -3.34 -23.67 -33.46
CA ARG A 120 -3.85 -22.84 -32.37
C ARG A 120 -5.24 -22.34 -32.74
N THR A 121 -6.17 -22.47 -31.81
CA THR A 121 -7.47 -21.81 -31.93
C THR A 121 -7.24 -20.30 -32.09
N PRO A 122 -7.72 -19.68 -33.18
CA PRO A 122 -7.56 -18.25 -33.39
C PRO A 122 -8.28 -17.51 -32.26
N ILE A 123 -7.59 -16.56 -31.64
CA ILE A 123 -8.21 -15.62 -30.72
C ILE A 123 -8.99 -14.66 -31.60
N HIS A 124 -10.30 -14.86 -31.71
CA HIS A 124 -11.17 -13.86 -32.32
C HIS A 124 -11.14 -12.62 -31.42
N SER A 125 -10.52 -11.54 -31.89
CA SER A 125 -10.73 -10.24 -31.28
C SER A 125 -12.22 -9.97 -31.32
N ARG A 126 -12.86 -9.79 -30.16
CA ARG A 126 -14.21 -9.23 -30.11
C ARG A 126 -14.10 -7.75 -30.43
N THR A 127 -13.88 -7.43 -31.70
CA THR A 127 -14.00 -6.05 -32.22
C THR A 127 -15.47 -5.66 -32.32
N ASP A 128 -16.38 -6.64 -32.40
CA ASP A 128 -17.81 -6.42 -32.16
C ASP A 128 -18.11 -6.33 -30.66
N TRP A 129 -18.12 -5.09 -30.18
CA TRP A 129 -18.84 -4.74 -28.97
C TRP A 129 -20.32 -5.10 -29.16
N PRO A 130 -20.99 -5.74 -28.18
CA PRO A 130 -22.40 -6.08 -28.31
C PRO A 130 -23.23 -4.79 -28.49
N THR A 131 -23.65 -4.51 -29.71
CA THR A 131 -24.60 -3.45 -30.01
C THR A 131 -25.92 -3.79 -29.33
N GLY A 132 -26.48 -2.84 -28.59
CA GLY A 132 -27.75 -3.02 -27.85
C GLY A 132 -27.62 -3.44 -26.39
N ARG A 133 -26.49 -4.01 -25.92
CA ARG A 133 -26.23 -4.13 -24.48
C ARG A 133 -25.47 -2.90 -23.98
N LYS A 134 -26.21 -1.84 -23.63
CA LYS A 134 -25.62 -0.75 -22.83
C LYS A 134 -25.09 -1.35 -21.54
N ILE A 135 -23.77 -1.30 -21.33
CA ILE A 135 -23.16 -1.53 -20.02
C ILE A 135 -23.90 -0.63 -19.04
N GLN A 136 -24.61 -1.24 -18.08
CA GLN A 136 -25.31 -0.49 -17.05
C GLN A 136 -24.24 0.17 -16.18
N SER A 137 -23.98 1.45 -16.40
CA SER A 137 -23.13 2.22 -15.49
C SER A 137 -23.84 2.39 -14.17
N ARG A 138 -23.08 2.63 -13.09
CA ARG A 138 -23.63 2.93 -11.77
C ARG A 138 -24.60 4.12 -11.80
N ASN A 139 -24.40 5.06 -12.72
CA ASN A 139 -25.30 6.19 -12.96
C ASN A 139 -26.61 5.78 -13.66
N ASN A 140 -26.57 4.77 -14.55
CA ASN A 140 -27.78 4.22 -15.18
C ASN A 140 -28.68 3.51 -14.15
N LEU A 141 -28.08 2.82 -13.17
CA LEU A 141 -28.81 2.19 -12.07
C LEU A 141 -29.42 3.23 -11.11
N ARG A 142 -28.64 4.24 -10.71
CA ARG A 142 -29.12 5.33 -9.83
C ARG A 142 -30.24 6.18 -10.42
N ARG A 143 -30.33 6.31 -11.75
CA ARG A 143 -31.44 7.01 -12.41
C ARG A 143 -32.74 6.21 -12.39
N LYS A 144 -32.68 4.87 -12.38
CA LYS A 144 -33.86 4.01 -12.28
C LYS A 144 -34.47 4.00 -10.87
N GLU A 145 -33.66 4.18 -9.84
CA GLU A 145 -34.12 4.26 -8.43
C GLU A 145 -34.83 5.59 -8.10
N LYS A 146 -34.88 6.56 -9.04
CA LYS A 146 -35.51 7.87 -8.85
C LYS A 146 -36.85 8.03 -9.60
N VAL A 147 -37.39 6.95 -10.15
CA VAL A 147 -38.73 6.90 -10.79
C VAL A 147 -39.68 6.16 -9.87
#